data_AF-X1L273-F1
#
_entry.id   AF-X1L273-F1
#
_cell.length_a   1.000
_cell.length_b   1.000
_cell.length_c   1.000
_cell.angle_alpha   90.00
_cell.angle_beta   90.00
_cell.angle_gamma   90.00
#
_symmetry.space_group_name_H-M   'P 1'
#
loop_
_entity.id
_entity.type
_entity.pdbx_description
1 polymer ?
#
loop_
_entity_poly.entity_id
_entity_poly.type
_entity_poly.pdbx_seq_one_letter_code
_entity_poly.pdbx_strand_id
1 'polypeptide(L)'
;MKFVIKNALKENIVTLMRRIGYYFIGENKTGRELIFVRPLGTGRSGYPRFHIYLKINQKTEEILFNLHLDQKKPIYRGVTAHSGEYDGKVVEEETERIKQILSK
;
A
#
# COMPACT_ATOMS: atom_id res chain seq x y z
N MET A 1 -1.52 6.53 -5.29
CA MET A 1 -1.73 5.91 -6.61
C MET A 1 -2.61 4.68 -6.50
N LYS A 2 -3.48 4.42 -7.49
CA LYS A 2 -4.32 3.22 -7.54
C LYS A 2 -3.94 2.37 -8.75
N PHE A 3 -3.86 1.05 -8.56
CA PHE A 3 -3.61 0.10 -9.65
C PHE A 3 -4.22 -1.27 -9.32
N VAL A 4 -4.36 -2.13 -10.33
CA VAL A 4 -4.97 -3.45 -10.20
C VAL A 4 -3.97 -4.53 -10.61
N ILE A 5 -3.90 -5.61 -9.84
CA ILE A 5 -3.14 -6.83 -10.18
C ILE A 5 -4.07 -8.02 -10.02
N LYS A 6 -4.01 -8.97 -10.96
CA LYS A 6 -4.74 -10.23 -10.86
C LYS A 6 -3.97 -11.20 -9.96
N ASN A 7 -4.63 -11.83 -8.99
CA ASN A 7 -4.01 -12.85 -8.15
C ASN A 7 -3.88 -14.19 -8.88
N ALA A 8 -3.05 -14.24 -9.92
CA ALA A 8 -2.90 -15.42 -10.78
C ALA A 8 -2.47 -16.69 -10.02
N LEU A 9 -1.70 -16.51 -8.94
CA LEU A 9 -1.15 -17.60 -8.13
C LEU A 9 -2.10 -18.09 -7.03
N LYS A 10 -3.27 -17.46 -6.86
CA LYS A 10 -4.24 -17.73 -5.76
C LYS A 10 -3.57 -17.77 -4.38
N GLU A 11 -2.48 -17.03 -4.22
CA GLU A 11 -1.74 -16.97 -2.97
C GLU A 11 -2.57 -16.27 -1.89
N ASN A 12 -2.32 -16.65 -0.64
CA ASN A 12 -2.84 -15.91 0.50
C ASN A 12 -2.36 -14.45 0.44
N ILE A 13 -3.28 -13.50 0.62
CA ILE A 13 -2.98 -12.07 0.48
C ILE A 13 -1.87 -11.61 1.42
N VAL A 14 -1.81 -12.14 2.64
CA VAL A 14 -0.76 -11.78 3.60
C VAL A 14 0.61 -12.25 3.11
N THR A 15 0.68 -13.44 2.53
CA THR A 15 1.91 -13.97 1.93
C THR A 15 2.34 -13.12 0.72
N LEU A 16 1.40 -12.78 -0.15
CA LEU A 16 1.63 -11.91 -1.31
C LEU A 16 2.22 -10.56 -0.88
N MET A 17 1.64 -9.93 0.15
CA MET A 17 2.09 -8.63 0.66
C MET A 17 3.45 -8.73 1.36
N ARG A 18 3.74 -9.83 2.06
CA ARG A 18 5.07 -10.06 2.65
C ARG A 18 6.18 -10.14 1.60
N ARG A 19 5.91 -10.72 0.42
CA ARG A 19 6.88 -10.79 -0.69
C ARG A 19 7.30 -9.41 -1.18
N ILE A 20 6.39 -8.44 -1.15
CA ILE A 20 6.69 -7.05 -1.51
C ILE A 20 7.11 -6.19 -0.31
N GLY A 21 7.34 -6.79 0.87
CA GLY A 21 7.88 -6.11 2.05
C GLY A 21 6.85 -5.34 2.88
N TYR A 22 5.57 -5.64 2.70
CA TYR A 22 4.49 -5.02 3.45
C TYR A 22 3.98 -5.95 4.56
N TYR A 23 3.65 -5.38 5.71
CA TYR A 23 3.02 -6.11 6.81
C TYR A 23 1.61 -5.63 7.08
N PHE A 24 0.77 -6.57 7.50
CA PHE A 24 -0.62 -6.33 7.83
C PHE A 24 -0.73 -5.54 9.14
N ILE A 25 -1.56 -4.49 9.15
CA ILE A 25 -1.81 -3.68 10.36
C ILE A 25 -3.28 -3.64 10.77
N GLY A 26 -4.16 -4.25 10.00
CA GLY A 26 -5.58 -4.35 10.30
C GLY A 26 -6.46 -4.12 9.08
N GLU A 27 -7.73 -3.84 9.33
CA GLU A 27 -8.75 -3.63 8.31
C GLU A 27 -9.42 -2.28 8.51
N ASN A 28 -10.04 -1.74 7.46
CA ASN A 28 -10.88 -0.56 7.62
C ASN A 28 -12.11 -0.87 8.48
N LYS A 29 -12.82 0.16 8.95
CA LYS A 29 -14.02 0.01 9.81
C LYS A 29 -15.14 -0.85 9.19
N THR A 30 -15.11 -1.05 7.87
CA THR A 30 -16.12 -1.85 7.15
C THR A 30 -15.68 -3.30 6.91
N GLY A 31 -14.44 -3.68 7.24
CA GLY A 31 -13.86 -4.99 6.97
C GLY A 31 -13.65 -5.29 5.47
N ARG A 32 -13.80 -4.29 4.60
CA ARG A 32 -13.74 -4.47 3.13
C ARG A 32 -12.38 -4.14 2.53
N GLU A 33 -11.54 -3.46 3.30
CA GLU A 33 -10.19 -3.10 2.86
C GLU A 33 -9.19 -3.55 3.91
N LEU A 34 -8.19 -4.29 3.45
CA LEU A 34 -7.07 -4.72 4.27
C LEU A 34 -5.98 -3.65 4.22
N ILE A 35 -5.37 -3.37 5.36
CA ILE A 35 -4.42 -2.29 5.52
C ILE A 35 -3.03 -2.87 5.73
N PHE A 36 -2.11 -2.42 4.90
CA PHE A 36 -0.72 -2.85 4.90
C PHE A 36 0.22 -1.66 4.88
N VAL A 37 1.37 -1.77 5.54
CA VAL A 37 2.38 -0.71 5.52
C VAL A 37 3.80 -1.24 5.32
N ARG A 38 4.67 -0.38 4.82
CA ARG A 38 6.12 -0.60 4.68
C ARG A 38 6.88 0.67 5.07
N PRO A 39 7.51 0.73 6.25
CA PRO A 39 8.38 1.82 6.65
C PRO A 39 9.57 1.98 5.70
N LEU A 40 9.95 3.23 5.42
CA LEU A 40 11.07 3.57 4.55
C LEU A 40 12.38 3.87 5.31
N GLY A 41 12.32 3.97 6.65
CA GLY A 41 13.48 4.28 7.47
C GLY A 41 13.48 3.55 8.81
N THR A 42 14.60 3.65 9.52
CA THR A 42 14.83 3.05 10.85
C THR A 42 14.38 3.94 12.02
N GLY A 43 13.76 5.09 11.71
CA GLY A 43 13.30 6.06 12.71
C GLY A 43 12.24 5.49 13.65
N ARG A 44 12.32 5.85 14.93
CA ARG A 44 11.41 5.39 15.99
C ARG A 44 9.93 5.71 15.76
N SER A 45 9.63 6.66 14.87
CA SER A 45 8.26 7.07 14.56
C SER A 45 7.53 6.10 13.62
N GLY A 46 8.25 5.27 12.86
CA GLY A 46 7.67 4.43 11.81
C GLY A 46 7.20 5.20 10.56
N TYR A 47 7.66 6.44 10.38
CA TYR A 47 7.43 7.28 9.20
C TYR A 47 8.79 7.82 8.67
N PRO A 48 8.93 8.12 7.36
CA PRO A 48 7.91 7.94 6.32
C PRO A 48 7.65 6.46 6.04
N ARG A 49 6.45 6.14 5.59
CA ARG A 49 6.04 4.76 5.27
C ARG A 49 5.13 4.74 4.06
N PHE A 50 5.21 3.66 3.30
CA PHE A 50 4.15 3.33 2.37
C PHE A 50 2.95 2.74 3.10
N HIS A 51 1.76 3.08 2.62
CA HIS A 51 0.49 2.65 3.16
C HIS A 51 -0.40 2.20 2.01
N ILE A 52 -0.82 0.94 2.06
CA ILE A 52 -1.67 0.33 1.04
C ILE A 52 -2.99 -0.08 1.66
N TYR A 53 -4.08 0.39 1.04
CA TYR A 53 -5.39 -0.21 1.18
C TYR A 53 -5.59 -1.23 0.05
N LEU A 54 -5.85 -2.48 0.41
CA LEU A 54 -6.17 -3.55 -0.54
C LEU A 54 -7.65 -3.85 -0.51
N LYS A 55 -8.24 -3.94 -1.70
CA LYS A 55 -9.59 -4.46 -1.89
C LYS A 55 -9.55 -5.62 -2.87
N ILE A 56 -10.09 -6.76 -2.44
CA ILE A 56 -10.11 -7.99 -3.24
C ILE A 56 -11.48 -8.11 -3.90
N ASN A 57 -11.50 -8.29 -5.21
CA ASN A 57 -12.70 -8.68 -5.94
C ASN A 57 -12.76 -10.22 -6.03
N GLN A 58 -13.62 -10.81 -5.20
CA GLN A 58 -13.79 -12.27 -5.14
C GLN A 58 -14.31 -12.89 -6.44
N LYS A 59 -14.96 -12.11 -7.32
CA LYS A 59 -15.50 -12.62 -8.59
C LYS A 59 -14.47 -12.65 -9.72
N THR A 60 -13.59 -11.66 -9.76
CA THR A 60 -12.62 -11.48 -10.86
C THR A 60 -11.19 -11.90 -10.49
N GLU A 61 -10.96 -12.23 -9.21
CA GLU A 61 -9.62 -12.50 -8.64
C GLU A 61 -8.68 -11.28 -8.75
N GLU A 62 -9.23 -10.09 -8.98
CA GLU A 62 -8.48 -8.84 -9.03
C GLU A 62 -8.26 -8.27 -7.63
N ILE A 63 -7.06 -7.75 -7.42
CA ILE A 63 -6.68 -7.04 -6.21
C ILE A 63 -6.46 -5.58 -6.60
N LEU A 64 -7.28 -4.70 -6.04
CA LEU A 64 -7.11 -3.26 -6.15
C LEU A 64 -6.16 -2.78 -5.06
N PHE A 65 -5.07 -2.17 -5.48
CA PHE A 65 -4.08 -1.51 -4.63
C PHE A 65 -4.34 -0.02 -4.61
N ASN A 66 -4.37 0.58 -3.43
CA ASN A 66 -4.41 2.02 -3.23
C ASN A 66 -3.25 2.44 -2.33
N LEU A 67 -2.13 2.79 -2.96
CA LEU A 67 -0.85 3.10 -2.35
C LEU A 67 -0.70 4.59 -2.06
N HIS A 68 -0.24 4.92 -0.85
CA HIS A 68 0.07 6.26 -0.38
C HIS A 68 1.44 6.29 0.27
N LEU A 69 2.08 7.46 0.28
CA LEU A 69 3.27 7.74 1.08
C LEU A 69 2.86 8.61 2.27
N ASP A 70 2.87 8.03 3.46
CA ASP A 70 2.65 8.78 4.70
C ASP A 70 4.00 9.38 5.15
N GLN A 71 4.17 10.70 5.03
CA GLN A 71 5.41 11.36 5.45
C GLN A 71 5.55 11.53 6.97
N LYS A 72 4.44 11.74 7.68
CA LYS A 72 4.39 11.95 9.13
C LYS A 72 3.17 11.25 9.70
N LYS A 73 3.20 10.96 11.01
CA LYS A 73 2.02 10.48 11.73
C LYS A 73 0.90 11.53 11.57
N PRO A 74 -0.33 11.14 11.20
CA PRO A 74 -1.43 12.09 11.08
C PRO A 74 -1.67 12.76 12.44
N ILE A 75 -1.36 14.06 12.51
CA ILE A 75 -1.79 14.93 13.59
C ILE A 75 -3.06 15.57 13.07
N TYR A 76 -4.23 15.16 13.57
CA TYR A 76 -5.51 15.73 13.14
C TYR A 76 -5.55 17.24 13.46
N ARG A 77 -5.17 18.08 12.49
CA ARG A 77 -5.53 19.50 12.34
C ARG A 77 -5.59 19.79 10.85
N GLY A 78 -6.79 20.10 10.35
CA GLY A 78 -7.16 20.04 8.94
C GLY A 78 -6.41 21.02 8.04
N VAL A 79 -5.35 20.54 7.40
CA VAL A 79 -4.76 21.21 6.24
C VAL A 79 -4.27 20.15 5.26
N THR A 80 -4.69 20.29 4.01
CA THR A 80 -4.23 19.47 2.88
C THR A 80 -2.77 19.83 2.61
N ALA A 81 -1.84 18.94 2.96
CA ALA A 81 -0.41 19.17 2.73
C ALA A 81 -0.08 18.96 1.24
N HIS A 82 0.30 20.04 0.56
CA HIS A 82 0.76 20.10 -0.84
C HIS A 82 2.19 19.53 -1.02
N SER A 83 2.42 18.25 -0.70
CA SER A 83 3.71 17.57 -0.94
C SER A 83 3.75 16.79 -2.28
N GLY A 84 3.05 17.28 -3.31
CA GLY A 84 2.51 16.45 -4.39
C GLY A 84 3.47 15.80 -5.39
N GLU A 85 4.59 16.41 -5.76
CA GLU A 85 5.39 15.92 -6.91
C GLU A 85 6.43 14.86 -6.56
N TYR A 86 7.26 15.09 -5.54
CA TYR A 86 8.24 14.10 -5.09
C TYR A 86 7.55 12.86 -4.51
N ASP A 87 6.46 13.05 -3.78
CA ASP A 87 5.66 11.93 -3.24
C ASP A 87 5.03 11.13 -4.39
N GLY A 88 4.62 11.80 -5.48
CA GLY A 88 4.15 11.16 -6.70
C GLY A 88 5.19 10.22 -7.31
N LYS A 89 6.40 10.72 -7.56
CA LYS A 89 7.49 9.93 -8.14
C LYS A 89 7.87 8.71 -7.27
N VAL A 90 7.97 8.90 -5.95
CA VAL A 90 8.30 7.81 -5.01
C VAL A 90 7.19 6.74 -4.99
N VAL A 91 5.93 7.14 -5.07
CA VAL A 91 4.79 6.22 -5.14
C VAL A 91 4.71 5.50 -6.49
N GLU A 92 5.09 6.16 -7.58
CA GLU A 92 5.18 5.55 -8.92
C GLU A 92 6.28 4.50 -8.99
N GLU A 93 7.48 4.83 -8.51
CA GLU A 93 8.61 3.88 -8.44
C GLU A 93 8.27 2.64 -7.61
N GLU A 94 7.59 2.83 -6.46
CA GLU A 94 7.13 1.72 -5.65
C GLU A 94 6.02 0.90 -6.32
N THR A 95 5.12 1.56 -7.07
CA THR A 95 4.09 0.87 -7.86
C THR A 95 4.73 -0.03 -8.93
N GLU A 96 5.74 0.46 -9.64
CA GLU A 96 6.46 -0.32 -10.65
C GLU A 96 7.24 -1.47 -10.00
N ARG A 97 7.89 -1.25 -8.87
CA ARG A 97 8.56 -2.33 -8.11
C ARG A 97 7.57 -3.43 -7.72
N ILE A 98 6.39 -3.06 -7.22
CA ILE A 98 5.34 -4.03 -6.84
C ILE A 98 4.90 -4.84 -8.07
N LYS A 99 4.62 -4.17 -9.19
CA LYS A 99 4.25 -4.85 -10.44
C LYS A 99 5.33 -5.81 -10.89
N GLN A 100 6.60 -5.42 -10.87
CA GLN A 100 7.71 -6.27 -11.29
C GLN A 100 7.85 -7.55 -10.42
N ILE A 101 7.59 -7.45 -9.11
CA ILE A 101 7.68 -8.61 -8.20
C ILE A 101 6.47 -9.54 -8.35
N LEU A 102 5.28 -8.98 -8.61
CA LEU A 102 4.02 -9.73 -8.64
C LEU A 102 3.56 -10.16 -10.04
N SER A 103 4.16 -9.63 -11.11
CA SER A 103 3.86 -10.02 -12.51
C SER A 103 4.72 -11.20 -13.03
N LYS A 104 5.56 -11.78 -12.18
CA LYS A 104 6.21 -13.08 -12.42
C LYS A 104 5.25 -14.21 -12.09
#